data_AF-A0A417Y4L7-F1
#
_entry.id   AF-A0A417Y4L7-F1
#
_cell.length_a   1.000
_cell.length_b   1.000
_cell.length_c   1.000
_cell.angle_alpha   90.00
_cell.angle_beta   90.00
_cell.angle_gamma   90.00
#
_symmetry.space_group_name_H-M   'P 1'
#
loop_
_entity.id
_entity.type
_entity.pdbx_description
1 polymer ?
#
loop_
_entity_poly.entity_id
_entity_poly.type
_entity_poly.pdbx_seq_one_letter_code
_entity_poly.pdbx_strand_id
1 'polypeptide(L)'
;MLAVVLTTLPVATGVLVLDDEAPAMTPPEPPAYASTPLTDYDTTVVALSRAPFCDRIPEEALTEALAGDVGWTVTAYRNGQAAQMAPGVDDVAHEYGCRVDGAGLADGELRAWLFVPPVPRSRATELIADASGRPGCTRPAQAPAYGAPSVALVCPSGDRRWASFRGLFGDAWLTCSLAAPTSVPEQDLLDRAGRWCVAVAKAAAAS
;
A
#
# COMPACT_ATOMS: atom_id res chain seq x y z
N MET A 1 -0.48 -61.77 -5.61
CA MET A 1 -1.47 -60.80 -6.11
C MET A 1 -0.72 -59.49 -6.34
N LEU A 2 -0.66 -59.07 -7.61
CA LEU A 2 -0.07 -57.87 -8.25
C LEU A 2 1.16 -57.17 -7.62
N ALA A 3 2.29 -57.26 -8.34
CA ALA A 3 3.39 -56.30 -8.28
C ALA A 3 3.20 -55.24 -9.38
N VAL A 4 3.25 -53.95 -9.01
CA VAL A 4 3.18 -52.81 -9.92
C VAL A 4 4.61 -52.50 -10.41
N VAL A 5 4.82 -52.60 -11.72
CA VAL A 5 6.08 -52.32 -12.39
C VAL A 5 6.15 -50.84 -12.75
N LEU A 6 7.18 -50.15 -12.23
CA LEU A 6 7.60 -48.81 -12.67
C LEU A 6 8.06 -48.88 -14.13
N THR A 7 7.54 -48.00 -14.98
CA THR A 7 8.10 -47.72 -16.30
C THR A 7 8.90 -46.43 -16.26
N THR A 8 10.23 -46.57 -16.23
CA THR A 8 11.19 -45.51 -16.51
C THR A 8 11.34 -45.37 -18.02
N LEU A 9 10.96 -44.21 -18.57
CA LEU A 9 11.22 -43.88 -19.97
C LEU A 9 12.61 -43.23 -20.10
N PRO A 10 13.50 -43.74 -20.98
CA PRO A 10 14.79 -43.10 -21.25
C PRO A 10 14.58 -41.85 -22.11
N VAL A 11 15.09 -40.71 -21.65
CA VAL A 11 15.19 -39.50 -22.46
C VAL A 11 16.36 -39.71 -23.43
N ALA A 12 16.03 -39.97 -24.69
CA ALA A 12 17.01 -40.06 -25.76
C ALA A 12 17.59 -38.66 -26.03
N THR A 13 18.89 -38.53 -25.79
CA THR A 13 19.74 -37.40 -26.17
C THR A 13 19.83 -37.32 -27.70
N GLY A 14 19.14 -36.35 -28.29
CA GLY A 14 19.33 -35.93 -29.68
C GLY A 14 20.14 -34.64 -29.72
N VAL A 15 21.44 -34.74 -29.97
CA VAL A 15 22.26 -33.58 -30.36
C VAL A 15 22.13 -33.43 -31.88
N LEU A 16 21.37 -32.44 -32.31
CA LEU A 16 21.45 -31.91 -33.67
C LEU A 16 22.15 -30.55 -33.60
N VAL A 17 23.37 -30.52 -34.14
CA VAL A 17 24.11 -29.30 -34.43
C VAL A 17 23.45 -28.68 -35.66
N LEU A 18 22.70 -27.60 -35.44
CA LEU A 18 22.29 -26.66 -36.48
C LEU A 18 22.88 -25.31 -36.09
N ASP A 19 23.85 -24.86 -36.88
CA ASP A 19 24.28 -23.46 -36.95
C ASP A 19 23.07 -22.64 -37.41
N ASP A 20 22.41 -21.98 -36.47
CA ASP A 20 21.45 -20.92 -36.75
C ASP A 20 21.67 -19.87 -35.67
N GLU A 21 22.43 -18.84 -36.02
CA GLU A 21 22.67 -17.65 -35.21
C GLU A 21 21.37 -16.82 -35.18
N ALA A 22 20.31 -17.42 -34.62
CA ALA A 22 19.11 -16.70 -34.27
C ALA A 22 19.53 -15.72 -33.17
N PRO A 23 19.39 -14.39 -33.36
CA PRO A 23 19.68 -13.45 -32.29
C PRO A 23 18.81 -13.86 -31.11
N ALA A 24 19.45 -14.14 -29.97
CA ALA A 24 18.74 -14.42 -28.73
C ALA A 24 17.75 -13.27 -28.53
N MET A 25 16.47 -13.51 -28.74
CA MET A 25 15.45 -12.52 -28.44
C MET A 25 15.42 -12.40 -26.93
N THR A 26 16.16 -11.42 -26.41
CA THR A 26 16.03 -11.01 -25.02
C THR A 26 14.55 -10.75 -24.78
N PRO A 27 13.91 -11.45 -23.81
CA PRO A 27 12.54 -11.16 -23.45
C PRO A 27 12.40 -9.65 -23.20
N PRO A 28 11.34 -9.00 -23.70
CA PRO A 28 11.16 -7.58 -23.45
C PRO A 28 11.20 -7.34 -21.94
N GLU A 29 11.97 -6.34 -21.52
CA GLU A 29 12.04 -5.95 -20.13
C GLU A 29 10.60 -5.67 -19.64
N PRO A 30 10.20 -6.18 -18.46
CA PRO A 30 8.89 -5.87 -17.93
C PRO A 30 8.70 -4.35 -17.89
N PRO A 31 7.49 -3.84 -18.16
CA PRO A 31 7.25 -2.41 -18.14
C PRO A 31 7.65 -1.86 -16.77
N ALA A 32 8.38 -0.74 -16.77
CA ALA A 32 8.76 -0.05 -15.56
C ALA A 32 7.50 0.28 -14.74
N TYR A 33 7.61 0.15 -13.41
CA TYR A 33 6.56 0.58 -12.51
C TYR A 33 6.20 2.05 -12.79
N ALA A 34 4.91 2.32 -12.95
CA ALA A 34 4.38 3.65 -13.11
C ALA A 34 3.36 3.93 -12.01
N SER A 35 3.68 4.87 -11.11
CA SER A 35 2.73 5.30 -10.10
C SER A 35 1.56 6.03 -10.73
N THR A 36 0.37 5.77 -10.19
CA THR A 36 -0.88 6.40 -10.64
C THR A 36 -1.20 7.56 -9.69
N PRO A 37 -1.33 8.80 -10.19
CA PRO A 37 -1.84 9.91 -9.39
C PRO A 37 -3.22 9.57 -8.84
N LEU A 38 -3.54 10.02 -7.63
CA LEU A 38 -4.87 9.75 -7.06
C LEU A 38 -6.00 10.41 -7.85
N THR A 39 -5.75 11.54 -8.52
CA THR A 39 -6.71 12.18 -9.44
C THR A 39 -7.11 11.30 -10.62
N ASP A 40 -6.24 10.35 -11.00
CA ASP A 40 -6.39 9.51 -12.18
C ASP A 40 -6.88 8.10 -11.80
N TYR A 41 -7.18 7.87 -10.52
CA TYR A 41 -7.63 6.59 -10.00
C TYR A 41 -9.11 6.63 -9.64
N ASP A 42 -9.93 5.88 -10.39
CA ASP A 42 -11.36 5.77 -10.11
C ASP A 42 -11.61 4.90 -8.88
N THR A 43 -11.76 5.56 -7.73
CA THR A 43 -12.03 4.90 -6.45
C THR A 43 -13.45 4.34 -6.33
N THR A 44 -14.37 4.67 -7.25
CA THR A 44 -15.79 4.27 -7.16
C THR A 44 -16.04 2.84 -7.62
N VAL A 45 -15.13 2.29 -8.42
CA VAL A 45 -15.22 0.93 -8.99
C VAL A 45 -14.33 -0.08 -8.27
N VAL A 46 -13.65 0.35 -7.20
CA VAL A 46 -12.68 -0.48 -6.47
C VAL A 46 -13.39 -1.23 -5.34
N ALA A 47 -13.34 -2.56 -5.41
CA ALA A 47 -13.76 -3.44 -4.33
C ALA A 47 -12.53 -3.91 -3.55
N LEU A 48 -12.49 -3.65 -2.25
CA LEU A 48 -11.38 -4.06 -1.39
C LEU A 48 -11.62 -5.45 -0.80
N SER A 49 -10.59 -6.28 -0.82
CA SER A 49 -10.54 -7.55 -0.10
C SER A 49 -10.15 -7.30 1.34
N ARG A 50 -11.02 -7.64 2.30
CA ARG A 50 -10.74 -7.54 3.74
C ARG A 50 -9.80 -8.65 4.20
N ALA A 51 -8.57 -8.60 3.73
CA ALA A 51 -7.52 -9.60 3.95
C ALA A 51 -6.17 -8.89 4.17
N PRO A 52 -5.14 -9.61 4.68
CA PRO A 52 -3.77 -9.08 4.67
C PRO A 52 -3.38 -8.65 3.26
N PHE A 53 -2.74 -7.49 3.11
CA PHE A 53 -2.39 -6.91 1.79
C PHE A 53 -0.97 -6.35 1.71
N CYS A 54 -0.24 -6.31 2.81
CA CYS A 54 1.03 -5.58 2.92
C CYS A 54 2.13 -6.17 2.04
N ASP A 55 2.09 -7.49 1.83
CA ASP A 55 2.97 -8.28 0.96
C ASP A 55 2.71 -8.05 -0.53
N ARG A 56 1.57 -7.45 -0.88
CA ARG A 56 1.19 -7.13 -2.27
C ARG A 56 1.50 -5.69 -2.68
N ILE A 57 2.08 -4.90 -1.77
CA ILE A 57 2.49 -3.54 -2.06
C ILE A 57 3.82 -3.61 -2.84
N PRO A 58 3.89 -3.06 -4.07
CA PRO A 58 5.13 -3.08 -4.85
C PRO A 58 6.25 -2.34 -4.14
N GLU A 59 7.47 -2.88 -4.19
CA GLU A 59 8.66 -2.26 -3.59
C GLU A 59 8.98 -0.90 -4.23
N GLU A 60 8.67 -0.74 -5.51
CA GLU A 60 8.81 0.51 -6.24
C GLU A 60 7.91 1.62 -5.66
N ALA A 61 6.71 1.25 -5.20
CA ALA A 61 5.79 2.19 -4.55
C ALA A 61 6.35 2.66 -3.19
N LEU A 62 7.03 1.78 -2.45
CA LEU A 62 7.69 2.13 -1.18
C LEU A 62 8.87 3.06 -1.42
N THR A 63 9.71 2.73 -2.40
CA THR A 63 10.89 3.51 -2.80
C THR A 63 10.48 4.91 -3.23
N GLU A 64 9.51 5.02 -4.14
CA GLU A 64 9.00 6.31 -4.63
C GLU A 64 8.38 7.13 -3.49
N ALA A 65 7.54 6.52 -2.66
CA ALA A 65 6.84 7.23 -1.60
C ALA A 65 7.79 7.74 -0.51
N LEU A 66 8.86 7.02 -0.19
CA LEU A 66 9.87 7.43 0.80
C LEU A 66 10.91 8.42 0.25
N ALA A 67 11.02 8.57 -1.08
CA ALA A 67 11.97 9.44 -1.75
C ALA A 67 13.43 9.22 -1.27
N GLY A 68 13.83 7.97 -1.07
CA GLY A 68 15.15 7.60 -0.54
C GLY A 68 15.64 6.25 -1.08
N ASP A 69 16.91 5.96 -0.82
CA ASP A 69 17.63 4.75 -1.24
C ASP A 69 17.00 3.45 -0.71
N VAL A 70 17.38 2.34 -1.34
CA VAL A 70 16.97 0.98 -0.98
C VAL A 70 17.22 0.67 0.51
N GLY A 71 16.15 0.40 1.25
CA GLY A 71 16.21 0.04 2.65
C GLY A 71 14.99 0.52 3.42
N TRP A 72 14.13 -0.40 3.83
CA TRP A 72 12.99 -0.11 4.70
C TRP A 72 12.63 -1.36 5.51
N THR A 73 11.97 -1.14 6.65
CA THR A 73 11.41 -2.23 7.44
C THR A 73 9.90 -2.19 7.36
N VAL A 74 9.29 -3.28 6.89
CA VAL A 74 7.84 -3.44 6.88
C VAL A 74 7.42 -4.20 8.13
N THR A 75 6.57 -3.58 8.94
CA THR A 75 5.85 -4.24 10.03
C THR A 75 4.40 -4.43 9.60
N ALA A 76 3.97 -5.69 9.47
CA ALA A 76 2.60 -6.04 9.12
C ALA A 76 1.80 -6.44 10.37
N TYR A 77 0.55 -6.00 10.42
CA TYR A 77 -0.42 -6.28 11.46
C TYR A 77 -1.58 -7.07 10.89
N ARG A 78 -1.96 -8.14 11.59
CA ARG A 78 -3.12 -8.97 11.24
C ARG A 78 -4.30 -8.67 12.15
N ASN A 79 -5.50 -8.89 11.64
CA ASN A 79 -6.69 -8.93 12.47
C ASN A 79 -6.54 -9.94 13.62
N GLY A 80 -6.86 -9.54 14.84
CA GLY A 80 -6.73 -10.34 16.05
C GLY A 80 -5.32 -10.36 16.64
N GLN A 81 -4.33 -9.69 16.02
CA GLN A 81 -2.96 -9.65 16.54
C GLN A 81 -2.80 -8.57 17.60
N ALA A 82 -2.11 -8.90 18.69
CA ALA A 82 -1.65 -7.90 19.64
C ALA A 82 -0.61 -6.99 18.97
N ALA A 83 -0.88 -5.69 18.94
CA ALA A 83 -0.05 -4.67 18.34
C ALA A 83 0.19 -3.55 19.35
N GLN A 84 1.43 -3.07 19.40
CA GLN A 84 1.72 -1.84 20.14
C GLN A 84 1.20 -0.65 19.33
N MET A 85 0.00 -0.18 19.67
CA MET A 85 -0.69 0.89 18.95
C MET A 85 -0.09 2.27 19.27
N ALA A 86 0.49 2.41 20.47
CA ALA A 86 1.24 3.56 20.95
C ALA A 86 2.31 3.10 21.96
N PRO A 87 3.35 3.90 22.27
CA PRO A 87 4.35 3.51 23.26
C PRO A 87 3.72 3.07 24.60
N GLY A 88 3.89 1.80 24.96
CA GLY A 88 3.34 1.21 26.18
C GLY A 88 1.86 0.80 26.13
N VAL A 89 1.21 0.83 24.96
CA VAL A 89 -0.19 0.40 24.78
C VAL A 89 -0.24 -0.76 23.79
N ASP A 90 -0.49 -1.96 24.30
CA ASP A 90 -0.78 -3.15 23.51
C ASP A 90 -2.30 -3.32 23.40
N ASP A 91 -2.81 -3.43 22.17
CA ASP A 91 -4.23 -3.69 21.89
C ASP A 91 -4.35 -4.71 20.75
N VAL A 92 -5.53 -5.29 20.58
CA VAL A 92 -5.84 -6.21 19.48
C VAL A 92 -6.21 -5.40 18.25
N ALA A 93 -5.43 -5.55 17.17
CA ALA A 93 -5.76 -4.96 15.89
C ALA A 93 -7.06 -5.58 15.36
N HIS A 94 -8.10 -4.77 15.14
CA HIS A 94 -9.33 -5.18 14.46
C HIS A 94 -9.25 -4.89 12.94
N GLU A 95 -8.02 -4.79 12.44
CA GLU A 95 -7.66 -4.21 11.15
C GLU A 95 -6.48 -4.98 10.55
N TYR A 96 -6.34 -4.95 9.23
CA TYR A 96 -5.09 -5.30 8.56
C TYR A 96 -4.31 -4.02 8.31
N GLY A 97 -3.00 -4.01 8.56
CA GLY A 97 -2.23 -2.81 8.30
C GLY A 97 -0.74 -3.05 8.13
N CYS A 98 -0.08 -2.08 7.52
CA CYS A 98 1.38 -2.01 7.48
C CYS A 98 1.86 -0.67 7.99
N ARG A 99 3.01 -0.73 8.67
CA ARG A 99 3.89 0.40 8.92
C ARG A 99 5.19 0.13 8.18
N VAL A 100 5.67 1.12 7.44
CA VAL A 100 6.96 1.06 6.76
C VAL A 100 7.81 2.22 7.25
N ASP A 101 8.93 1.89 7.87
CA ASP A 101 9.94 2.85 8.30
C ASP A 101 11.07 2.86 7.27
N GLY A 102 11.32 4.02 6.65
CA GLY A 102 12.41 4.20 5.70
C GLY A 102 13.78 4.25 6.38
N ALA A 103 14.82 3.72 5.74
CA ALA A 103 16.18 3.85 6.23
C ALA A 103 16.79 5.20 5.78
N GLY A 104 17.43 5.91 6.71
CA GLY A 104 18.27 7.09 6.41
C GLY A 104 17.74 8.43 6.90
N LEU A 105 18.46 9.50 6.56
CA LEU A 105 18.35 10.85 7.17
C LEU A 105 17.01 11.58 6.96
N ALA A 106 16.10 11.03 6.15
CA ALA A 106 14.80 11.65 5.88
C ALA A 106 13.67 11.12 6.79
N ASP A 107 13.89 10.03 7.55
CA ASP A 107 12.95 9.43 8.51
C ASP A 107 11.50 9.39 8.00
N GLY A 108 11.33 8.97 6.74
CA GLY A 108 10.02 8.81 6.11
C GLY A 108 9.27 7.63 6.72
N GLU A 109 7.97 7.80 6.95
CA GLU A 109 7.13 6.75 7.50
C GLU A 109 5.85 6.61 6.69
N LEU A 110 5.56 5.40 6.22
CA LEU A 110 4.32 5.06 5.54
C LEU A 110 3.44 4.25 6.47
N ARG A 111 2.13 4.46 6.39
CA ARG A 111 1.14 3.61 7.05
C ARG A 111 -0.01 3.31 6.13
N ALA A 112 -0.62 2.15 6.32
CA ALA A 112 -1.90 1.79 5.74
C ALA A 112 -2.70 0.90 6.69
N TRP A 113 -4.02 1.10 6.74
CA TRP A 113 -4.94 0.35 7.59
C TRP A 113 -6.28 0.10 6.90
N LEU A 114 -6.71 -1.16 6.90
CA LEU A 114 -7.97 -1.64 6.36
C LEU A 114 -8.82 -2.24 7.48
N PHE A 115 -10.01 -1.66 7.68
CA PHE A 115 -10.95 -2.15 8.69
C PHE A 115 -11.51 -3.53 8.29
N VAL A 116 -11.52 -4.46 9.24
CA VAL A 116 -12.06 -5.81 9.01
C VAL A 116 -13.59 -5.84 9.09
N PRO A 117 -14.27 -5.19 10.06
CA PRO A 117 -15.71 -5.10 10.01
C PRO A 117 -16.19 -4.18 8.87
N PRO A 118 -17.35 -4.46 8.26
CA PRO A 118 -18.00 -3.51 7.37
C PRO A 118 -18.28 -2.17 8.06
N VAL A 119 -18.00 -1.08 7.36
CA VAL A 119 -18.22 0.29 7.87
C VAL A 119 -19.41 0.90 7.13
N PRO A 120 -20.55 1.12 7.80
CA PRO A 120 -21.67 1.82 7.17
C PRO A 120 -21.33 3.29 6.91
N ARG A 121 -21.99 3.90 5.93
CA ARG A 121 -21.76 5.30 5.54
C ARG A 121 -21.92 6.31 6.69
N SER A 122 -22.84 6.07 7.62
CA SER A 122 -22.99 6.89 8.83
C SER A 122 -21.73 6.84 9.69
N ARG A 123 -21.21 5.64 9.94
CA ARG A 123 -19.97 5.45 10.70
C ARG A 123 -18.75 6.05 9.98
N ALA A 124 -18.67 5.90 8.66
CA ALA A 124 -17.63 6.55 7.86
C ALA A 124 -17.64 8.08 8.02
N THR A 125 -18.82 8.69 8.11
CA THR A 125 -18.98 10.14 8.34
C THR A 125 -18.51 10.55 9.73
N GLU A 126 -18.79 9.74 10.75
CA GLU A 126 -18.26 9.95 12.12
C GLU A 126 -16.73 9.86 12.14
N LEU A 127 -16.14 8.84 11.50
CA LEU A 127 -14.68 8.69 11.38
C LEU A 127 -14.03 9.90 10.71
N ILE A 128 -14.68 10.49 9.70
CA ILE A 128 -14.23 11.73 9.05
C ILE A 128 -14.29 12.91 10.02
N ALA A 129 -15.40 13.06 10.74
CA ALA A 129 -15.58 14.14 11.70
C ALA A 129 -14.53 14.06 12.82
N ASP A 130 -14.34 12.87 13.40
CA ASP A 130 -13.35 12.60 14.45
C ASP A 130 -11.93 12.92 13.97
N ALA A 131 -11.55 12.42 12.78
CA ALA A 131 -10.23 12.66 12.22
C ALA A 131 -9.97 14.16 11.97
N SER A 132 -10.99 14.88 11.52
CA SER A 132 -10.89 16.30 11.21
C SER A 132 -10.94 17.22 12.41
N GLY A 133 -11.49 16.76 13.54
CA GLY A 133 -11.50 17.50 14.80
C GLY A 133 -10.13 17.54 15.48
N ARG A 134 -9.12 16.85 14.94
CA ARG A 134 -7.80 16.78 15.54
C ARG A 134 -7.09 18.14 15.49
N PRO A 135 -6.61 18.68 16.62
CA PRO A 135 -5.95 19.99 16.67
C PRO A 135 -4.75 20.09 15.72
N GLY A 136 -4.66 21.21 15.01
CA GLY A 136 -3.54 21.52 14.10
C GLY A 136 -3.60 20.82 12.74
N CYS A 137 -4.52 19.88 12.53
CA CYS A 137 -4.73 19.27 11.22
C CYS A 137 -5.53 20.20 10.31
N THR A 138 -5.15 20.27 9.04
CA THR A 138 -5.86 21.01 7.99
C THR A 138 -6.45 20.05 6.96
N ARG A 139 -7.53 20.49 6.30
CA ARG A 139 -8.12 19.81 5.13
C ARG A 139 -7.69 20.55 3.87
N PRO A 140 -6.77 20.00 3.06
CA PRO A 140 -6.37 20.65 1.82
C PRO A 140 -7.54 20.72 0.84
N ALA A 141 -7.85 21.91 0.31
CA ALA A 141 -9.02 22.14 -0.54
C ALA A 141 -8.98 21.36 -1.87
N GLN A 142 -7.78 21.04 -2.35
CA GLN A 142 -7.56 20.39 -3.65
C GLN A 142 -7.19 18.91 -3.51
N ALA A 143 -7.34 18.32 -2.33
CA ALA A 143 -7.04 16.91 -2.16
C ALA A 143 -8.06 16.03 -2.92
N PRO A 144 -7.61 15.08 -3.76
CA PRO A 144 -8.51 14.16 -4.46
C PRO A 144 -9.29 13.27 -3.48
N ALA A 145 -10.47 12.81 -3.90
CA ALA A 145 -11.26 11.88 -3.11
C ALA A 145 -10.58 10.50 -3.05
N TYR A 146 -10.66 9.85 -1.90
CA TYR A 146 -10.11 8.51 -1.67
C TYR A 146 -11.24 7.59 -1.20
N GLY A 147 -12.09 7.15 -2.12
CA GLY A 147 -13.38 6.53 -1.81
C GLY A 147 -14.48 7.57 -1.52
N ALA A 148 -15.65 7.11 -1.08
CA ALA A 148 -16.81 7.95 -0.81
C ALA A 148 -17.72 7.40 0.32
N PRO A 149 -17.86 8.12 1.46
CA PRO A 149 -17.25 9.41 1.78
C PRO A 149 -15.75 9.30 2.10
N SER A 150 -15.02 10.42 2.01
CA SER A 150 -13.58 10.46 2.29
C SER A 150 -13.13 11.79 2.91
N VAL A 151 -11.93 11.81 3.48
CA VAL A 151 -11.22 13.01 3.92
C VAL A 151 -9.72 12.88 3.68
N ALA A 152 -9.10 13.99 3.30
CA ALA A 152 -7.65 14.15 3.32
C ALA A 152 -7.27 15.16 4.41
N LEU A 153 -6.18 14.86 5.13
CA LEU A 153 -5.67 15.70 6.21
C LEU A 153 -4.18 15.87 6.09
N VAL A 154 -3.70 17.09 6.37
CA VAL A 154 -2.29 17.37 6.64
C VAL A 154 -2.15 17.78 8.09
N CYS A 155 -1.34 17.05 8.85
CA CYS A 155 -1.16 17.26 10.28
C CYS A 155 0.32 17.47 10.63
N PRO A 156 0.66 18.42 11.52
CA PRO A 156 2.01 18.56 12.03
C PRO A 156 2.39 17.39 12.94
N SER A 157 3.68 17.05 12.96
CA SER A 157 4.27 16.01 13.82
C SER A 157 5.74 16.34 14.11
N GLY A 158 5.97 17.32 14.98
CA GLY A 158 7.33 17.81 15.27
C GLY A 158 7.94 18.52 14.05
N ASP A 159 9.10 18.07 13.62
CA ASP A 159 9.81 18.51 12.41
C ASP A 159 9.28 17.87 11.11
N ARG A 160 8.30 16.96 11.23
CA ARG A 160 7.62 16.29 10.11
C ARG A 160 6.18 16.77 9.94
N ARG A 161 5.62 16.48 8.77
CA ARG A 161 4.19 16.57 8.46
C ARG A 161 3.70 15.24 7.93
N TRP A 162 2.48 14.88 8.30
CA TRP A 162 1.77 13.72 7.78
C TRP A 162 0.66 14.16 6.84
N ALA A 163 0.66 13.64 5.62
CA ALA A 163 -0.54 13.64 4.78
C ALA A 163 -1.23 12.27 4.93
N SER A 164 -2.55 12.29 5.16
CA SER A 164 -3.36 11.07 5.23
C SER A 164 -4.60 11.18 4.38
N PHE A 165 -4.93 10.10 3.68
CA PHE A 165 -6.19 9.91 2.98
C PHE A 165 -6.96 8.78 3.64
N ARG A 166 -8.26 8.99 3.81
CA ARG A 166 -9.17 8.07 4.50
C ARG A 166 -10.49 8.05 3.78
N GLY A 167 -11.01 6.88 3.45
CA GLY A 167 -12.35 6.83 2.91
C GLY A 167 -12.91 5.44 2.72
N LEU A 168 -14.17 5.45 2.29
CA LEU A 168 -15.00 4.27 2.17
C LEU A 168 -15.02 3.76 0.74
N PHE A 169 -14.66 2.50 0.55
CA PHE A 169 -14.70 1.77 -0.71
C PHE A 169 -15.79 0.70 -0.59
N GLY A 170 -16.97 0.96 -1.16
CA GLY A 170 -18.16 0.14 -0.90
C GLY A 170 -18.56 0.24 0.58
N ASP A 171 -18.20 -0.78 1.36
CA ASP A 171 -18.39 -0.89 2.81
C ASP A 171 -17.06 -1.18 3.56
N ALA A 172 -15.92 -1.02 2.89
CA ALA A 172 -14.59 -1.17 3.48
C ALA A 172 -13.94 0.21 3.71
N TRP A 173 -13.51 0.47 4.95
CA TRP A 173 -12.82 1.71 5.30
C TRP A 173 -11.31 1.51 5.20
N LEU A 174 -10.67 2.30 4.35
CA LEU A 174 -9.23 2.23 4.10
C LEU A 174 -8.58 3.58 4.42
N THR A 175 -7.47 3.53 5.13
CA THR A 175 -6.64 4.69 5.43
C THR A 175 -5.20 4.44 5.01
N CYS A 176 -4.53 5.50 4.61
CA CYS A 176 -3.12 5.50 4.23
C CYS A 176 -2.52 6.86 4.56
N SER A 177 -1.24 6.88 4.91
CA SER A 177 -0.54 8.12 5.22
C SER A 177 0.94 8.05 4.95
N LEU A 178 1.52 9.20 4.63
CA LEU A 178 2.96 9.41 4.47
C LEU A 178 3.40 10.55 5.40
N ALA A 179 4.46 10.31 6.16
CA ALA A 179 5.22 11.32 6.89
C ALA A 179 6.44 11.75 6.09
N ALA A 180 6.68 13.05 6.03
CA ALA A 180 7.91 13.60 5.47
C ALA A 180 8.40 14.82 6.26
N PRO A 181 9.69 15.20 6.14
CA PRO A 181 10.20 16.44 6.71
C PRO A 181 9.38 17.67 6.31
N THR A 182 9.27 18.63 7.22
CA THR A 182 8.56 19.90 6.98
C THR A 182 9.15 20.73 5.84
N SER A 183 10.38 20.46 5.40
CA SER A 183 11.00 21.07 4.23
C SER A 183 10.36 20.63 2.90
N VAL A 184 9.65 19.50 2.85
CA VAL A 184 8.94 19.05 1.65
C VAL A 184 7.71 19.93 1.43
N PRO A 185 7.50 20.53 0.24
CA PRO A 185 6.30 21.31 -0.05
C PRO A 185 5.01 20.51 0.19
N GLU A 186 3.96 21.17 0.69
CA GLU A 186 2.70 20.47 1.04
C GLU A 186 2.07 19.76 -0.17
N GLN A 187 2.12 20.39 -1.35
CA GLN A 187 1.59 19.80 -2.59
C GLN A 187 2.36 18.53 -2.99
N ASP A 188 3.68 18.55 -2.89
CA ASP A 188 4.52 17.38 -3.18
C ASP A 188 4.26 16.25 -2.18
N LEU A 189 4.06 16.60 -0.89
CA LEU A 189 3.67 15.64 0.13
C LEU A 189 2.29 15.01 -0.17
N LEU A 190 1.31 15.81 -0.61
CA LEU A 190 -0.03 15.34 -0.95
C LEU A 190 -0.04 14.45 -2.19
N ASP A 191 0.71 14.80 -3.25
CA ASP A 191 0.81 13.98 -4.47
C ASP A 191 1.48 12.64 -4.15
N ARG A 192 2.63 12.65 -3.45
CA ARG A 192 3.32 11.43 -3.02
C ARG A 192 2.45 10.55 -2.13
N ALA A 193 1.76 11.15 -1.16
CA ALA A 193 0.83 10.43 -0.30
C ALA A 193 -0.35 9.86 -1.11
N GLY A 194 -0.88 10.59 -2.09
CA GLY A 194 -1.94 10.14 -2.98
C GLY A 194 -1.52 8.91 -3.81
N ARG A 195 -0.33 8.95 -4.42
CA ARG A 195 0.23 7.81 -5.18
C ARG A 195 0.46 6.58 -4.29
N TRP A 196 1.00 6.80 -3.09
CA TRP A 196 1.11 5.76 -2.06
C TRP A 196 -0.25 5.12 -1.77
N CYS A 197 -1.27 5.94 -1.55
CA CYS A 197 -2.63 5.50 -1.28
C CYS A 197 -3.23 4.69 -2.44
N VAL A 198 -2.93 5.04 -3.70
CA VAL A 198 -3.36 4.22 -4.85
C VAL A 198 -2.67 2.85 -4.84
N ALA A 199 -1.38 2.78 -4.54
CA ALA A 199 -0.67 1.49 -4.42
C ALA A 199 -1.29 0.61 -3.32
N VAL A 200 -1.63 1.20 -2.17
CA VAL A 200 -2.34 0.53 -1.07
C VAL A 200 -3.70 0.02 -1.51
N ALA A 201 -4.52 0.85 -2.16
CA ALA A 201 -5.84 0.45 -2.64
C ALA A 201 -5.77 -0.71 -3.65
N LYS A 202 -4.81 -0.67 -4.58
CA LYS A 202 -4.55 -1.77 -5.52
C LYS A 202 -4.14 -3.05 -4.80
N ALA A 203 -3.21 -2.98 -3.85
CA ALA A 203 -2.77 -4.13 -3.07
C ALA A 203 -3.91 -4.75 -2.24
N ALA A 204 -4.76 -3.91 -1.65
CA ALA A 204 -5.92 -4.33 -0.87
C ALA A 204 -7.07 -4.85 -1.75
N ALA A 205 -7.18 -4.43 -3.01
CA ALA A 205 -8.15 -4.97 -3.96
C ALA A 205 -7.74 -6.35 -4.50
N ALA A 206 -6.44 -6.58 -4.68
CA ALA A 206 -5.91 -7.86 -5.15
C ALA A 206 -6.22 -8.99 -4.13
N SER A 207 -6.72 -10.12 -4.64
CA SER A 207 -7.09 -11.32 -3.87
C SER A 207 -6.28 -12.53 -4.32
#